data_AF-A1K468-F1
#
_entry.id   AF-A1K468-F1
#
_cell.length_a   1.000
_cell.length_b   1.000
_cell.length_c   1.000
_cell.angle_alpha   90.00
_cell.angle_beta   90.00
_cell.angle_gamma   90.00
#
_symmetry.space_group_name_H-M   'P 1'
#
loop_
_entity.id
_entity.type
_entity.pdbx_description
1 polymer ?
#
loop_
_entity_poly.entity_id
_entity_poly.type
_entity_poly.pdbx_seq_one_letter_code
_entity_poly.pdbx_strand_id
1 'polypeptide(L)'
;MSPLRSILILMLPASLAWAQAVAPQAPTTPAGAAAPAGPAPAANAPKPADDWRDTSNYIFPAIAKTVTDMQNVAYAMTLRDYCADRRVPDDFVRDRLKRFSAMTGREETCRSLMDY
;
A
#
# COMPACT_ATOMS: atom_id res chain seq x y z
N MET A 1 -31.45 14.14 34.82
CA MET A 1 -30.01 14.34 35.16
C MET A 1 -29.47 13.00 35.60
N SER A 2 -28.67 12.34 34.75
CA SER A 2 -28.19 10.97 34.97
C SER A 2 -26.67 11.00 35.24
N PRO A 3 -26.20 10.68 36.46
CA PRO A 3 -24.79 10.75 36.84
C PRO A 3 -24.07 9.45 36.46
N LEU A 4 -24.13 9.06 35.19
CA LEU A 4 -23.44 7.86 34.68
C LEU A 4 -22.41 8.20 33.59
N ARG A 5 -21.95 9.45 33.57
CA ARG A 5 -21.10 10.03 32.51
C ARG A 5 -19.73 10.51 32.99
N SER A 6 -19.36 10.23 34.25
CA SER A 6 -18.18 10.85 34.89
C SER A 6 -17.13 9.87 35.42
N ILE A 7 -17.17 8.58 35.04
CA ILE A 7 -16.18 7.58 35.48
C ILE A 7 -15.55 6.89 34.25
N LEU A 8 -15.04 7.69 33.31
CA LEU A 8 -14.12 7.19 32.28
C LEU A 8 -13.07 8.27 31.94
N ILE A 9 -12.64 9.01 32.97
CA ILE A 9 -11.51 9.93 32.89
C ILE A 9 -10.62 9.62 34.08
N LEU A 10 -9.83 8.57 33.95
CA LEU A 10 -8.55 8.35 34.62
C LEU A 10 -8.05 6.98 34.14
N MET A 11 -6.74 6.86 33.89
CA MET A 11 -6.02 5.65 33.46
C MET A 11 -5.73 5.56 31.95
N LEU A 12 -4.69 6.26 31.48
CA LEU A 12 -3.35 5.69 31.29
C LEU A 12 -2.41 6.77 30.70
N PRO A 13 -1.10 6.69 30.97
CA PRO A 13 -0.26 7.82 31.30
C PRO A 13 0.71 8.17 30.17
N ALA A 14 1.39 9.30 30.39
CA ALA A 14 2.59 9.75 29.73
C ALA A 14 3.50 8.64 29.19
N SER A 15 3.65 8.61 27.87
CA SER A 15 4.80 8.03 27.18
C SER A 15 5.27 8.96 26.06
N LEU A 16 5.41 10.25 26.37
CA LEU A 16 6.37 11.11 25.70
C LEU A 16 7.76 10.79 26.27
N ALA A 17 8.54 9.93 25.60
CA ALA A 17 10.01 9.94 25.71
C ALA A 17 10.67 8.84 24.86
N TRP A 18 10.72 8.97 23.54
CA TRP A 18 11.79 8.31 22.75
C TRP A 18 12.14 9.16 21.52
N ALA A 19 12.69 10.36 21.75
CA ALA A 19 13.46 11.08 20.75
C ALA A 19 14.95 10.93 21.11
N GLN A 20 15.53 9.77 20.75
CA GLN A 20 16.99 9.64 20.70
C GLN A 20 17.43 9.89 19.26
N ALA A 21 17.78 11.15 18.98
CA ALA A 21 18.50 11.51 17.78
C ALA A 21 19.91 10.91 17.87
N VAL A 22 20.09 9.72 17.30
CA VAL A 22 21.43 9.15 17.12
C VAL A 22 21.99 9.77 15.84
N ALA A 23 22.84 10.79 16.01
CA ALA A 23 23.58 11.36 14.90
C ALA A 23 24.55 10.30 14.33
N PRO A 24 24.57 10.05 13.01
CA PRO A 24 25.58 9.18 12.42
C PRO A 24 26.96 9.83 12.55
N GLN A 25 27.84 9.18 13.31
CA GLN A 25 29.26 9.53 13.35
C GLN A 25 29.87 9.20 11.98
N ALA A 26 30.34 10.23 11.28
CA ALA A 26 31.04 10.07 10.02
C ALA A 26 32.35 9.29 10.28
N PRO A 27 32.65 8.22 9.53
CA PRO A 27 33.94 7.55 9.63
C PRO A 27 35.03 8.49 9.11
N THR A 28 35.94 8.90 9.99
CA THR A 28 37.22 9.50 9.62
C THR A 28 38.13 8.42 9.06
N THR A 29 38.21 8.32 7.74
CA THR A 29 39.24 7.54 7.05
C THR A 29 40.57 8.32 7.05
N PRO A 30 41.72 7.67 7.26
CA PRO A 30 43.01 8.32 7.15
C PRO A 30 43.26 8.74 5.70
N ALA A 31 43.78 9.95 5.52
CA ALA A 31 44.21 10.49 4.23
C ALA A 31 45.31 9.59 3.64
N GLY A 32 44.93 8.73 2.70
CA GLY A 32 45.81 7.95 1.84
C GLY A 32 46.06 8.69 0.53
N ALA A 33 47.34 8.94 0.28
CA ALA A 33 48.02 9.37 -0.96
C ALA A 33 47.15 9.57 -2.22
N ALA A 34 47.26 10.78 -2.79
CA ALA A 34 46.71 11.15 -4.08
C ALA A 34 47.26 10.27 -5.22
N ALA A 35 46.37 9.49 -5.85
CA ALA A 35 46.60 8.85 -7.14
C ALA A 35 46.25 9.83 -8.28
N PRO A 36 46.92 9.75 -9.44
CA PRO A 36 46.68 10.67 -10.56
C PRO A 36 45.28 10.48 -11.14
N ALA A 37 44.64 11.61 -11.46
CA ALA A 37 43.30 11.68 -12.02
C ALA A 37 43.24 10.99 -13.40
N GLY A 38 42.52 9.87 -13.47
CA GLY A 38 42.05 9.29 -14.72
C GLY A 38 40.92 10.13 -15.34
N PRO A 39 40.61 9.94 -16.64
CA PRO A 39 39.60 10.72 -17.33
C PRO A 39 38.25 10.67 -16.60
N ALA A 40 37.64 11.84 -16.39
CA ALA A 40 36.36 11.97 -15.71
C ALA A 40 35.28 11.14 -16.44
N PRO A 41 34.46 10.35 -15.72
CA PRO A 41 33.32 9.69 -16.32
C PRO A 41 32.38 10.75 -16.92
N ALA A 42 31.95 10.52 -18.16
CA ALA A 42 31.05 11.41 -18.87
C ALA A 42 29.83 11.73 -18.00
N ALA A 43 29.73 13.00 -17.60
CA ALA A 43 28.63 13.48 -16.80
C ALA A 43 27.35 13.55 -17.67
N ASN A 44 26.29 12.96 -17.13
CA ASN A 44 24.89 13.29 -17.42
C ASN A 44 24.34 12.85 -18.79
N ALA A 45 24.31 11.55 -19.04
CA ALA A 45 23.12 11.01 -19.68
C ALA A 45 21.95 11.15 -18.68
N PRO A 46 20.75 11.63 -19.11
CA PRO A 46 19.59 11.61 -18.24
C PRO A 46 19.38 10.19 -17.74
N LYS A 47 19.39 9.98 -16.42
CA LYS A 47 18.91 8.72 -15.85
C LYS A 47 17.49 8.53 -16.39
N PRO A 48 17.15 7.38 -17.02
CA PRO A 48 15.77 7.12 -17.37
C PRO A 48 14.92 7.39 -16.13
N ALA A 49 13.82 8.13 -16.31
CA ALA A 49 12.94 8.45 -15.20
C ALA A 49 12.63 7.14 -14.48
N ASP A 50 13.03 7.05 -13.20
CA ASP A 50 12.76 5.87 -12.40
C ASP A 50 11.24 5.64 -12.46
N ASP A 51 10.81 4.51 -13.01
CA ASP A 51 9.40 4.14 -12.98
C ASP A 51 9.04 3.93 -11.50
N TRP A 52 8.25 4.85 -10.95
CA TRP A 52 7.86 4.84 -9.56
C TRP A 52 7.07 3.57 -9.17
N ARG A 53 6.62 2.78 -10.16
CA ARG A 53 5.97 1.48 -9.98
C ARG A 53 6.83 0.29 -10.38
N ASP A 54 8.13 0.46 -10.64
CA ASP A 54 9.00 -0.67 -10.97
C ASP A 54 9.07 -1.65 -9.77
N THR A 55 8.41 -2.79 -9.93
CA THR A 55 8.46 -3.92 -9.00
C THR A 55 9.10 -5.15 -9.66
N SER A 56 9.97 -4.97 -10.64
CA SER A 56 10.64 -6.06 -11.37
C SER A 56 11.45 -7.01 -10.47
N ASN A 57 11.84 -6.55 -9.28
CA ASN A 57 12.53 -7.34 -8.25
C ASN A 57 11.58 -8.09 -7.30
N TYR A 58 10.26 -8.01 -7.48
CA TYR A 58 9.29 -8.68 -6.60
C TYR A 58 9.16 -10.18 -6.93
N ILE A 59 9.67 -11.03 -6.03
CA ILE A 59 9.89 -12.46 -6.30
C ILE A 59 8.64 -13.34 -6.05
N PHE A 60 7.55 -12.77 -5.51
CA PHE A 60 6.36 -13.55 -5.10
C PHE A 60 5.05 -13.16 -5.82
N PRO A 61 5.02 -13.07 -7.16
CA PRO A 61 3.83 -12.62 -7.89
C PRO A 61 2.62 -13.55 -7.69
N ALA A 62 2.84 -14.86 -7.58
CA ALA A 62 1.76 -15.82 -7.34
C ALA A 62 1.09 -15.63 -5.97
N ILE A 63 1.88 -15.35 -4.92
CA ILE A 63 1.36 -15.11 -3.57
C ILE A 63 0.62 -13.77 -3.51
N ALA A 64 1.12 -12.75 -4.21
CA ALA A 64 0.46 -11.44 -4.28
C ALA A 64 -0.96 -11.53 -4.85
N LYS A 65 -1.19 -12.43 -5.82
CA LYS A 65 -2.55 -12.69 -6.32
C LYS A 65 -3.46 -13.24 -5.22
N THR A 66 -3.03 -14.28 -4.51
CA THR A 66 -3.83 -14.87 -3.43
C THR A 66 -4.12 -13.86 -2.32
N VAL A 67 -3.12 -13.07 -1.93
CA VAL A 67 -3.30 -12.02 -0.91
C VAL A 67 -4.29 -10.97 -1.38
N THR A 68 -4.19 -10.50 -2.63
CA THR A 68 -5.15 -9.57 -3.23
C THR A 68 -6.57 -10.15 -3.21
N ASP A 69 -6.75 -11.41 -3.59
CA ASP A 69 -8.06 -12.06 -3.59
C ASP A 69 -8.64 -12.14 -2.16
N MET A 70 -7.84 -12.55 -1.17
CA MET A 70 -8.26 -12.62 0.23
C MET A 70 -8.58 -11.25 0.84
N GLN A 71 -7.82 -10.21 0.51
CA GLN A 71 -8.09 -8.84 0.97
C GLN A 71 -9.40 -8.27 0.40
N ASN A 72 -9.79 -8.74 -0.78
CA ASN A 72 -10.97 -8.27 -1.48
C ASN A 72 -12.22 -9.14 -1.27
N VAL A 73 -12.10 -10.31 -0.64
CA VAL A 73 -13.19 -11.29 -0.54
C VAL A 73 -14.47 -10.72 0.08
N ALA A 74 -14.37 -9.97 1.18
CA ALA A 74 -15.54 -9.41 1.86
C ALA A 74 -16.28 -8.40 0.97
N TYR A 75 -15.54 -7.64 0.17
CA TYR A 75 -16.12 -6.69 -0.75
C TYR A 75 -16.74 -7.39 -1.98
N ALA A 76 -16.10 -8.46 -2.48
CA ALA A 76 -16.67 -9.33 -3.51
C ALA A 76 -18.01 -9.95 -3.05
N MET A 77 -18.09 -10.44 -1.80
CA MET A 77 -19.33 -10.96 -1.21
C MET A 77 -20.42 -9.91 -1.13
N THR A 78 -20.09 -8.67 -0.72
CA THR A 78 -21.07 -7.57 -0.68
C THR A 78 -21.62 -7.26 -2.08
N LEU A 79 -20.75 -7.23 -3.09
CA LEU A 79 -21.16 -7.02 -4.47
C LEU A 79 -22.03 -8.17 -5.01
N ARG A 80 -21.75 -9.40 -4.57
CA ARG A 80 -22.55 -10.58 -4.90
C ARG A 80 -23.98 -10.41 -4.39
N ASP A 81 -24.16 -9.91 -3.18
CA ASP A 81 -25.48 -9.65 -2.60
C ASP A 81 -26.23 -8.57 -3.37
N TYR A 82 -25.55 -7.50 -3.80
CA TYR A 82 -26.16 -6.49 -4.66
C TYR A 82 -26.56 -7.04 -6.04
N CYS A 83 -25.76 -7.92 -6.62
CA CYS A 83 -26.09 -8.58 -7.88
C CYS A 83 -27.32 -9.51 -7.75
N ALA A 84 -27.57 -10.07 -6.57
CA ALA A 84 -28.73 -10.93 -6.30
C ALA A 84 -30.01 -10.14 -5.96
N ASP A 85 -29.87 -8.92 -5.42
CA ASP A 85 -31.00 -8.10 -5.00
C ASP A 85 -31.52 -7.18 -6.11
N ARG A 86 -32.67 -7.54 -6.70
CA ARG A 86 -33.34 -6.77 -7.77
C ARG A 86 -33.85 -5.38 -7.33
N ARG A 87 -33.85 -5.07 -6.03
CA ARG A 87 -34.19 -3.73 -5.52
C ARG A 87 -33.01 -2.76 -5.67
N VAL A 88 -31.79 -3.27 -5.81
CA VAL A 88 -30.60 -2.45 -6.03
C VAL A 88 -30.56 -2.07 -7.52
N PRO A 89 -30.45 -0.77 -7.87
CA PRO A 89 -30.43 -0.35 -9.27
C PRO A 89 -29.22 -0.92 -10.04
N ASP A 90 -29.46 -1.40 -11.26
CA ASP A 90 -28.41 -2.01 -12.08
C ASP A 90 -27.20 -1.07 -12.32
N ASP A 91 -27.44 0.23 -12.52
CA ASP A 91 -26.36 1.21 -12.75
C ASP A 91 -25.46 1.37 -11.52
N PHE A 92 -26.03 1.28 -10.31
CA PHE A 92 -25.26 1.29 -9.08
C PHE A 92 -24.34 0.06 -9.01
N VAL A 93 -24.87 -1.12 -9.35
CA VAL A 93 -24.08 -2.36 -9.39
C VAL A 93 -22.97 -2.27 -10.44
N ARG A 94 -23.28 -1.77 -11.64
CA ARG A 94 -22.31 -1.58 -12.74
C ARG A 94 -21.15 -0.66 -12.32
N ASP A 95 -21.46 0.48 -11.69
CA ASP A 95 -20.43 1.41 -11.21
C ASP A 95 -19.53 0.79 -10.14
N ARG A 96 -20.12 0.01 -9.24
CA ARG A 96 -19.38 -0.61 -8.14
C ARG A 96 -18.50 -1.77 -8.63
N LEU A 97 -18.99 -2.55 -9.60
CA LEU A 97 -18.20 -3.53 -10.35
C LEU A 97 -17.05 -2.87 -11.11
N LYS A 98 -17.29 -1.79 -11.85
CA LYS A 98 -16.24 -1.06 -12.58
C LYS A 98 -15.10 -0.61 -11.66
N ARG A 99 -15.43 -0.07 -10.48
CA ARG A 99 -14.42 0.30 -9.48
C ARG A 99 -13.69 -0.91 -8.91
N PHE A 100 -14.41 -2.01 -8.70
CA PHE A 100 -13.79 -3.25 -8.22
C PHE A 100 -12.81 -3.83 -9.24
N SER A 101 -13.19 -3.88 -10.51
CA SER A 101 -12.33 -4.27 -11.63
C SER A 101 -11.03 -3.45 -11.69
N ALA A 102 -11.14 -2.13 -11.48
CA ALA A 102 -9.98 -1.25 -11.45
C ALA A 102 -9.04 -1.51 -10.26
N MET A 103 -9.56 -1.95 -9.11
CA MET A 103 -8.76 -2.28 -7.93
C MET A 103 -8.08 -3.64 -8.05
N THR A 104 -8.77 -4.64 -8.61
CA THR A 104 -8.27 -6.02 -8.71
C THR A 104 -7.45 -6.25 -9.99
N GLY A 105 -7.56 -5.36 -10.97
CA GLY A 105 -6.93 -5.51 -12.28
C GLY A 105 -7.58 -6.59 -13.15
N ARG A 106 -8.80 -7.05 -12.79
CA ARG A 106 -9.55 -8.10 -13.50
C ARG A 106 -10.85 -7.51 -14.02
N GLU A 107 -11.43 -8.11 -15.05
CA GLU A 107 -12.79 -7.77 -15.46
C GLU A 107 -13.79 -8.47 -14.55
N GLU A 108 -14.45 -7.70 -13.67
CA GLU A 108 -15.41 -8.22 -12.72
C GLU A 108 -16.85 -8.05 -13.21
N THR A 109 -17.62 -9.13 -13.07
CA THR A 109 -19.05 -9.20 -13.41
C THR A 109 -19.80 -9.86 -12.26
N CYS A 110 -21.13 -9.75 -12.22
CA CYS A 110 -21.92 -10.51 -11.25
C CYS A 110 -21.68 -12.02 -11.30
N ARG A 111 -21.20 -12.56 -12.44
CA ARG A 111 -20.81 -13.97 -12.58
C ARG A 111 -19.47 -14.27 -11.91
N SER A 112 -18.43 -13.48 -12.19
CA SER A 112 -17.07 -13.73 -11.69
C SER A 112 -16.97 -13.63 -10.16
N LEU A 113 -17.88 -12.88 -9.53
CA LEU A 113 -17.98 -12.80 -8.07
C LEU A 113 -18.36 -14.11 -7.37
N MET A 114 -18.83 -15.12 -8.11
CA MET A 114 -19.11 -16.45 -7.56
C MET A 114 -17.85 -17.28 -7.33
N ASP A 115 -16.72 -16.87 -7.93
CA ASP A 115 -15.44 -17.59 -7.90
C ASP A 115 -14.41 -17.00 -6.91
N TYR A 116 -14.84 -16.03 -6.08
CA TYR A 116 -14.06 -15.45 -4.98
C TYR A 116 -14.25 -16.24 -3.68
#